data_AF-R5EZ72-F1
#
_entry.id   AF-R5EZ72-F1
#
_cell.length_a   1.000
_cell.length_b   1.000
_cell.length_c   1.000
_cell.angle_alpha   90.00
_cell.angle_beta   90.00
_cell.angle_gamma   90.00
#
_symmetry.space_group_name_H-M   'P 1'
#
loop_
_entity.id
_entity.type
_entity.pdbx_description
1 polymer ?
#
loop_
_entity_poly.entity_id
_entity_poly.type
_entity_poly.pdbx_seq_one_letter_code
_entity_poly.pdbx_strand_id
1 'polypeptide(L)'
;MGRVSFTTDNYYAAMKKLLPKGPAWELEDSTFFMKMLYLAALEFARLDADISKMIDESDPQSASVTLLDWFHQWGIPEECRAEDDDLEVLRTELLIKIRTLGLTFQELVYLIGQSCGYSETKIDAKRVFTVASTADDALYSEIWSNWFYTINVEKVNSIPFKTTSRVSERLQKWGNELFECLVKHYAPAHTSTIFTYGK
;
A
#
# COMPACT_ATOMS: atom_id res chain seq x y z
N MET A 1 6.54 19.78 -3.76
CA MET A 1 6.05 21.07 -3.25
C MET A 1 6.23 21.02 -1.73
N GLY A 2 7.05 21.89 -1.14
CA GLY A 2 7.31 21.84 0.30
C GLY A 2 6.04 22.16 1.09
N ARG A 3 5.66 21.28 2.01
CA ARG A 3 4.51 21.50 2.89
C ARG A 3 4.83 22.64 3.84
N VAL A 4 3.92 23.60 3.94
CA VAL A 4 4.09 24.75 4.82
C VAL A 4 3.13 24.56 5.99
N SER A 5 3.60 23.91 7.06
CA SER A 5 2.91 23.96 8.35
C SER A 5 3.36 25.22 9.08
N PHE A 6 2.43 26.05 9.53
CA PHE A 6 2.76 27.29 10.23
C PHE A 6 2.64 27.14 11.75
N THR A 7 3.56 27.75 12.48
CA THR A 7 3.50 27.81 13.96
C THR A 7 2.51 28.88 14.42
N THR A 8 2.11 28.82 15.69
CA THR A 8 1.24 29.83 16.33
C THR A 8 1.77 31.25 16.13
N ASP A 9 3.08 31.45 16.25
CA ASP A 9 3.70 32.77 16.08
C ASP A 9 3.63 33.29 14.65
N ASN A 10 3.73 32.40 13.65
CA ASN A 10 3.55 32.75 12.25
C ASN A 10 2.12 33.23 11.98
N TYR A 11 1.13 32.52 12.53
CA TYR A 11 -0.28 32.93 12.44
C TYR A 11 -0.55 34.23 13.19
N TYR A 12 -0.01 34.40 14.40
CA TYR A 12 -0.16 35.62 15.18
C TYR A 12 0.45 36.84 14.45
N ALA A 13 1.65 36.69 13.88
CA ALA A 13 2.29 37.73 13.09
C ALA A 13 1.51 38.07 11.82
N ALA A 14 0.95 37.06 11.13
CA ALA A 14 0.09 37.27 9.97
C ALA A 14 -1.22 37.99 10.35
N MET A 15 -1.87 37.57 11.42
CA MET A 15 -3.10 38.19 11.91
C MET A 15 -2.88 39.64 12.34
N LYS A 16 -1.78 39.96 13.02
CA LYS A 16 -1.41 41.35 13.34
C LYS A 16 -1.29 42.21 12.08
N LYS A 17 -0.68 41.68 11.01
CA LYS A 17 -0.54 42.41 9.74
C LYS A 17 -1.87 42.61 9.00
N LEU A 18 -2.85 41.74 9.25
CA LEU A 18 -4.19 41.82 8.67
C LEU A 18 -5.13 42.76 9.44
N LEU A 19 -4.72 43.25 10.62
CA LEU A 19 -5.48 44.28 11.33
C LEU A 19 -5.52 45.58 10.52
N PRO A 20 -6.60 46.37 10.63
CA PRO A 20 -6.67 47.67 9.99
C PRO A 20 -5.54 48.59 10.50
N LYS A 21 -5.06 49.47 9.64
CA LYS A 21 -4.05 50.48 10.03
C LYS A 21 -4.70 51.59 10.86
N GLY A 22 -4.04 52.04 11.92
CA GLY A 22 -4.44 53.21 12.71
C GLY A 22 -4.18 53.07 14.21
N PRO A 23 -4.26 54.17 14.98
CA PRO A 23 -3.89 54.22 16.39
C PRO A 23 -4.76 53.33 17.29
N ALA A 24 -5.98 52.98 16.84
CA ALA A 24 -6.85 52.06 17.55
C ALA A 24 -6.34 50.61 17.57
N TRP A 25 -5.42 50.25 16.67
CA TRP A 25 -4.91 48.88 16.48
C TRP A 25 -3.41 48.75 16.82
N GLU A 26 -2.75 49.85 17.17
CA GLU A 26 -1.39 49.89 17.72
C GLU A 26 -1.42 49.53 19.22
N LEU A 27 -1.89 48.31 19.50
CA LEU A 27 -2.09 47.80 20.86
C LEU A 27 -0.84 47.06 21.34
N GLU A 28 -0.55 47.17 22.64
CA GLU A 28 0.45 46.32 23.28
C GLU A 28 -0.02 44.86 23.33
N ASP A 29 0.93 43.93 23.27
CA ASP A 29 0.69 42.49 23.33
C ASP A 29 0.05 42.02 24.65
N SER A 30 0.11 42.85 25.70
CA SER A 30 -0.50 42.60 27.01
C SER A 30 -2.03 42.79 27.02
N THR A 31 -2.58 43.48 26.03
CA THR A 31 -4.00 43.83 25.95
C THR A 31 -4.89 42.62 25.75
N PHE A 32 -6.13 42.68 26.27
CA PHE A 32 -7.10 41.60 26.14
C PHE A 32 -7.38 41.22 24.67
N PHE A 33 -7.44 42.22 23.79
CA PHE A 33 -7.64 42.00 22.35
C PHE A 33 -6.48 41.20 21.73
N MET A 34 -5.22 41.58 22.00
CA MET A 34 -4.06 40.86 21.48
C MET A 34 -3.95 39.45 22.04
N LYS A 35 -4.34 39.22 23.30
CA LYS A 35 -4.44 37.87 23.89
C LYS A 35 -5.52 37.03 23.20
N MET A 36 -6.67 37.62 22.88
CA MET A 36 -7.72 36.94 22.10
C MET A 36 -7.27 36.63 20.67
N LEU A 37 -6.51 37.54 20.05
CA LEU A 37 -5.91 37.31 18.74
C LEU A 37 -4.89 36.16 18.78
N TYR A 38 -4.10 36.06 19.85
CA TYR A 38 -3.17 34.96 20.06
C TYR A 38 -3.89 33.62 20.26
N LEU A 39 -5.00 33.61 21.03
CA LEU A 39 -5.83 32.42 21.18
C LEU A 39 -6.42 31.96 19.83
N ALA A 40 -6.88 32.92 19.00
CA ALA A 40 -7.29 32.59 17.65
C ALA A 40 -6.13 31.98 16.86
N ALA A 41 -4.95 32.60 16.86
CA ALA A 41 -3.76 32.06 16.18
C ALA A 41 -3.39 30.64 16.64
N LEU A 42 -3.61 30.31 17.92
CA LEU A 42 -3.40 28.97 18.46
C LEU A 42 -4.37 27.95 17.84
N GLU A 43 -5.65 28.27 17.75
CA GLU A 43 -6.64 27.39 17.12
C GLU A 43 -6.37 27.23 15.61
N PHE A 44 -5.94 28.28 14.91
CA PHE A 44 -5.53 28.17 13.51
C PHE A 44 -4.33 27.25 13.32
N ALA A 45 -3.31 27.34 14.18
CA ALA A 45 -2.16 26.44 14.14
C ALA A 45 -2.56 24.97 14.41
N ARG A 46 -3.51 24.75 15.33
CA ARG A 46 -4.06 23.41 15.60
C ARG A 46 -4.79 22.85 14.38
N LEU A 47 -5.68 23.64 13.77
CA LEU A 47 -6.40 23.25 12.57
C LEU A 47 -5.46 22.96 11.38
N ASP A 48 -4.42 23.77 11.20
CA ASP A 48 -3.41 23.56 10.15
C ASP A 48 -2.64 22.24 10.36
N ALA A 49 -2.31 21.91 11.61
CA ALA A 49 -1.68 20.64 11.95
C ALA A 49 -2.62 19.45 11.68
N ASP A 50 -3.92 19.58 12.01
CA ASP A 50 -4.91 18.53 11.76
C ASP A 50 -5.19 18.36 10.26
N ILE A 51 -5.27 19.45 9.49
CA ILE A 51 -5.38 19.41 8.03
C ILE A 51 -4.16 18.73 7.41
N SER A 52 -2.95 19.06 7.88
CA SER A 52 -1.71 18.44 7.40
C SER A 52 -1.73 16.92 7.59
N LYS A 53 -2.18 16.46 8.77
CA LYS A 53 -2.37 15.03 9.03
C LYS A 53 -3.46 14.42 8.14
N MET A 54 -4.57 15.12 7.92
CA MET A 54 -5.63 14.63 7.03
C MET A 54 -5.13 14.46 5.59
N ILE A 55 -4.28 15.37 5.11
CA ILE A 55 -3.62 15.25 3.79
C ILE A 55 -2.68 14.04 3.77
N ASP A 56 -1.96 13.76 4.86
CA ASP A 56 -1.15 12.54 4.99
C ASP A 56 -1.99 11.26 4.94
N GLU A 57 -3.13 11.26 5.62
CA GLU A 57 -4.05 10.11 5.62
C GLU A 57 -4.83 9.97 4.29
N SER A 58 -4.78 10.97 3.42
CA SER A 58 -5.42 10.95 2.09
C SER A 58 -4.57 10.25 1.01
N ASP A 59 -3.30 9.96 1.28
CA ASP A 59 -2.44 9.16 0.41
C ASP A 59 -2.12 7.82 1.11
N PRO A 60 -2.42 6.66 0.50
CA PRO A 60 -2.11 5.36 1.08
C PRO A 60 -0.61 5.15 1.37
N GLN A 61 0.28 5.90 0.71
CA GLN A 61 1.72 5.84 1.00
C GLN A 61 2.09 6.44 2.37
N SER A 62 1.33 7.43 2.85
CA SER A 62 1.55 8.11 4.13
C SER A 62 0.50 7.79 5.19
N ALA A 63 -0.65 7.23 4.79
CA ALA A 63 -1.73 6.87 5.69
C ALA A 63 -1.29 5.86 6.75
N SER A 64 -1.77 6.07 7.97
CA SER A 64 -1.47 5.24 9.13
C SER A 64 -2.75 4.85 9.88
N VAL A 65 -3.65 5.82 10.08
CA VAL A 65 -4.92 5.63 10.77
C VAL A 65 -5.99 5.12 9.83
N THR A 66 -6.10 5.70 8.63
CA THR A 66 -7.14 5.32 7.65
C THR A 66 -6.74 4.15 6.77
N LEU A 67 -5.54 3.58 6.96
CA LEU A 67 -4.99 2.55 6.08
C LEU A 67 -5.94 1.37 5.90
N LEU A 68 -6.62 0.92 6.95
CA LEU A 68 -7.59 -0.19 6.87
C LEU A 68 -8.84 0.18 6.04
N ASP A 69 -9.32 1.42 6.14
CA ASP A 69 -10.46 1.89 5.34
C ASP A 69 -10.14 1.89 3.84
N TRP A 70 -8.88 2.15 3.48
CA TRP A 70 -8.42 2.02 2.09
C TRP A 70 -8.57 0.60 1.57
N PHE A 71 -8.31 -0.44 2.37
CA PHE A 71 -8.50 -1.83 1.93
C PHE A 71 -9.94 -2.14 1.58
N HIS A 72 -10.88 -1.67 2.41
CA HIS A 72 -12.31 -1.81 2.13
C HIS A 72 -12.71 -1.09 0.84
N GLN A 73 -12.23 0.14 0.65
CA GLN A 73 -12.54 0.92 -0.55
C GLN A 73 -11.99 0.28 -1.83
N TRP A 74 -10.81 -0.34 -1.74
CA TRP A 74 -10.14 -1.01 -2.87
C TRP A 74 -10.58 -2.47 -3.08
N GLY A 75 -11.48 -2.98 -2.23
CA GLY A 75 -12.05 -4.31 -2.35
C GLY A 75 -11.02 -5.43 -2.19
N ILE A 76 -9.97 -5.20 -1.40
CA ILE A 76 -8.99 -6.24 -1.08
C ILE A 76 -9.60 -7.11 0.03
N PRO A 77 -9.80 -8.43 -0.19
CA PRO A 77 -10.45 -9.28 0.79
C PRO A 77 -9.63 -9.38 2.08
N GLU A 78 -10.31 -9.28 3.21
CA GLU A 78 -9.72 -9.53 4.52
C GLU A 78 -9.30 -11.00 4.68
N GLU A 79 -9.89 -11.90 3.89
CA GLU A 79 -9.63 -13.36 3.90
C GLU A 79 -8.19 -13.74 3.55
N CYS A 80 -7.48 -12.89 2.81
CA CYS A 80 -6.08 -13.12 2.46
C CYS A 80 -5.08 -12.54 3.48
N ARG A 81 -5.56 -11.87 4.53
CA ARG A 81 -4.73 -11.17 5.52
C ARG A 81 -4.44 -12.07 6.71
N ALA A 82 -3.22 -12.03 7.24
CA ALA A 82 -2.95 -12.63 8.54
C ALA A 82 -3.37 -11.63 9.65
N GLU A 83 -3.95 -12.13 10.75
CA GLU A 83 -4.47 -11.29 11.85
C GLU A 83 -3.43 -10.35 12.50
N ASP A 84 -2.12 -10.61 12.29
CA ASP A 84 -0.99 -9.87 12.88
C ASP A 84 -0.10 -9.16 11.83
N ASP A 85 -0.65 -8.69 10.71
CA ASP A 85 0.17 -8.04 9.68
C ASP A 85 0.65 -6.64 10.09
N ASP A 86 1.94 -6.39 9.92
CA ASP A 86 2.57 -5.10 10.16
C ASP A 86 2.00 -4.04 9.20
N LEU A 87 1.80 -2.80 9.69
CA LEU A 87 1.27 -1.69 8.89
C LEU A 87 2.04 -1.44 7.59
N GLU A 88 3.36 -1.67 7.58
CA GLU A 88 4.18 -1.53 6.38
C GLU A 88 3.88 -2.62 5.34
N VAL A 89 3.62 -3.86 5.78
CA VAL A 89 3.23 -4.96 4.89
C VAL A 89 1.90 -4.63 4.22
N LEU A 90 0.91 -4.22 5.03
CA LEU A 90 -0.40 -3.79 4.52
C LEU A 90 -0.26 -2.63 3.52
N ARG A 91 0.58 -1.63 3.82
CA ARG A 91 0.83 -0.54 2.88
C ARG A 91 1.39 -1.05 1.56
N THR A 92 2.35 -1.97 1.58
CA THR A 92 2.92 -2.50 0.34
C THR A 92 1.87 -3.22 -0.49
N GLU A 93 1.04 -4.08 0.10
CA GLU A 93 -0.06 -4.80 -0.55
C GLU A 93 -1.02 -3.84 -1.27
N LEU A 94 -1.49 -2.83 -0.54
CA LEU A 94 -2.38 -1.82 -1.08
C LEU A 94 -1.74 -1.09 -2.27
N LEU A 95 -0.47 -0.69 -2.15
CA LEU A 95 0.24 -0.01 -3.24
C LEU A 95 0.44 -0.88 -4.47
N ILE A 96 0.65 -2.19 -4.30
CA ILE A 96 0.71 -3.13 -5.43
C ILE A 96 -0.65 -3.20 -6.10
N LYS A 97 -1.74 -3.31 -5.34
CA LYS A 97 -3.08 -3.33 -5.91
C LYS A 97 -3.36 -2.06 -6.72
N ILE A 98 -3.01 -0.89 -6.19
CA ILE A 98 -3.18 0.39 -6.88
C ILE A 98 -2.35 0.44 -8.17
N ARG A 99 -1.07 0.02 -8.10
CA ARG A 99 -0.15 0.02 -9.26
C ARG A 99 -0.48 -1.05 -10.30
N THR A 100 -1.15 -2.13 -9.90
CA THR A 100 -1.49 -3.26 -10.79
C THR A 100 -2.79 -3.04 -11.57
N LEU A 101 -3.54 -1.96 -11.31
CA LEU A 101 -4.69 -1.61 -12.13
C LEU A 101 -4.29 -1.40 -13.59
N GLY A 102 -4.89 -2.19 -14.48
CA GLY A 102 -4.66 -2.10 -15.93
C GLY A 102 -3.51 -2.97 -16.45
N LEU A 103 -2.85 -3.74 -15.58
CA LEU A 103 -1.83 -4.69 -15.99
C LEU A 103 -2.42 -6.00 -16.52
N THR A 104 -1.63 -6.70 -17.33
CA THR A 104 -1.94 -8.08 -17.70
C THR A 104 -1.77 -9.02 -16.49
N PHE A 105 -2.45 -10.16 -16.51
CA PHE A 105 -2.37 -11.13 -15.41
C PHE A 105 -0.92 -11.59 -15.14
N GLN A 106 -0.09 -11.71 -16.19
CA GLN A 106 1.31 -12.07 -16.05
C GLN A 106 2.13 -11.01 -15.30
N GLU A 107 1.96 -9.73 -15.63
CA GLU A 107 2.63 -8.62 -14.95
C GLU A 107 2.15 -8.50 -13.50
N LEU A 108 0.85 -8.73 -13.26
CA LEU A 108 0.27 -8.73 -11.92
C LEU A 108 0.90 -9.83 -11.04
N VAL A 109 1.00 -11.07 -11.54
CA VAL A 109 1.65 -12.17 -10.80
C VAL A 109 3.12 -11.84 -10.52
N TYR A 110 3.83 -11.22 -11.47
CA TYR A 110 5.21 -10.77 -11.27
C TYR A 110 5.35 -9.74 -10.14
N LEU A 111 4.51 -8.71 -10.11
CA LEU A 111 4.57 -7.68 -9.07
C LEU A 111 4.16 -8.18 -7.69
N ILE A 112 3.11 -9.00 -7.61
CA ILE A 112 2.72 -9.65 -6.36
C ILE A 112 3.86 -10.56 -5.89
N GLY A 113 4.49 -11.31 -6.80
CA GLY A 113 5.67 -12.12 -6.51
C GLY A 113 6.80 -11.29 -5.89
N GLN A 114 7.17 -10.19 -6.56
CA GLN A 114 8.24 -9.30 -6.12
C GLN A 114 7.97 -8.73 -4.72
N SER A 115 6.74 -8.32 -4.44
CA SER A 115 6.36 -7.77 -3.15
C SER A 115 6.40 -8.77 -2.00
N CYS A 116 6.03 -10.02 -2.28
CA CYS A 116 6.13 -11.09 -1.31
C CYS A 116 7.61 -11.45 -1.07
N GLY A 117 8.53 -11.11 -1.98
CA GLY A 117 9.97 -11.37 -1.84
C GLY A 117 10.52 -12.40 -2.82
N TYR A 118 9.75 -12.76 -3.86
CA TYR A 118 10.22 -13.61 -4.95
C TYR A 118 11.02 -12.79 -5.98
N SER A 119 12.17 -13.32 -6.39
CA SER A 119 13.05 -12.73 -7.42
C SER A 119 12.42 -12.81 -8.80
N GLU A 120 11.92 -13.98 -9.18
CA GLU A 120 11.24 -14.21 -10.44
C GLU A 120 10.01 -15.11 -10.23
N THR A 121 8.88 -14.69 -10.80
CA THR A 121 7.68 -15.52 -10.92
C THR A 121 7.24 -15.53 -12.38
N LYS A 122 7.03 -16.72 -12.94
CA LYS A 122 6.66 -16.88 -14.36
C LYS A 122 5.38 -17.70 -14.48
N ILE A 123 4.48 -17.22 -15.33
CA ILE A 123 3.34 -18.01 -15.76
C ILE A 123 3.78 -18.86 -16.95
N ASP A 124 3.64 -20.17 -16.81
CA ASP A 124 3.93 -21.14 -17.86
C ASP A 124 2.62 -21.54 -18.56
N ALA A 125 2.41 -20.96 -19.74
CA ALA A 125 1.28 -21.26 -20.59
C ALA A 125 1.46 -22.65 -21.23
N LYS A 126 0.56 -23.58 -20.90
CA LYS A 126 0.63 -24.93 -21.44
C LYS A 126 0.16 -24.95 -22.89
N ARG A 127 1.02 -25.41 -23.80
CA ARG A 127 0.67 -25.59 -25.21
C ARG A 127 -0.01 -26.94 -25.42
N VAL A 128 -1.09 -26.95 -26.20
CA VAL A 128 -1.76 -28.20 -26.61
C VAL A 128 -0.81 -29.05 -27.45
N PHE A 129 -0.72 -30.34 -27.11
CA PHE A 129 0.04 -31.30 -27.88
C PHE A 129 -0.66 -31.56 -29.22
N THR A 130 0.07 -31.41 -30.32
CA THR A 130 -0.46 -31.63 -31.67
C THR A 130 0.42 -32.62 -32.43
N VAL A 131 -0.02 -33.07 -33.61
CA VAL A 131 0.79 -33.94 -34.48
C VAL A 131 2.13 -33.33 -34.90
N ALA A 132 2.30 -32.01 -34.73
CA ALA A 132 3.55 -31.29 -34.99
C ALA A 132 4.46 -31.18 -33.75
N SER A 133 4.02 -31.68 -32.58
CA SER A 133 4.80 -31.71 -31.35
C SER A 133 5.85 -32.82 -31.38
N THR A 134 6.92 -32.65 -30.61
CA THR A 134 7.98 -33.65 -30.45
C THR A 134 7.59 -34.73 -29.44
N ALA A 135 8.24 -35.89 -29.50
CA ALA A 135 7.92 -37.01 -28.60
C ALA A 135 8.21 -36.71 -27.12
N ASP A 136 9.08 -35.75 -26.84
CA ASP A 136 9.44 -35.32 -25.48
C ASP A 136 8.53 -34.21 -24.94
N ASP A 137 7.63 -33.65 -25.77
CA ASP A 137 6.69 -32.63 -25.33
C ASP A 137 5.62 -33.21 -24.40
N ALA A 138 5.22 -32.43 -23.40
CA ALA A 138 4.18 -32.84 -22.48
C ALA A 138 2.79 -32.93 -23.16
N LEU A 139 2.06 -34.01 -22.86
CA LEU A 139 0.75 -34.32 -23.41
C LEU A 139 -0.37 -33.48 -22.76
N TYR A 140 -0.41 -32.18 -23.06
CA TYR A 140 -1.48 -31.28 -22.60
C TYR A 140 -2.63 -31.21 -23.63
N SER A 141 -3.87 -31.21 -23.13
CA SER A 141 -5.07 -30.96 -23.93
C SER A 141 -5.51 -29.49 -23.89
N GLU A 142 -6.50 -29.11 -24.70
CA GLU A 142 -7.08 -27.75 -24.71
C GLU A 142 -7.55 -27.27 -23.34
N ILE A 143 -8.01 -28.21 -22.51
CA ILE A 143 -8.42 -27.99 -21.12
C ILE A 143 -7.29 -27.33 -20.32
N TRP A 144 -6.06 -27.85 -20.46
CA TRP A 144 -4.88 -27.36 -19.77
C TRP A 144 -4.41 -26.00 -20.27
N SER A 145 -4.57 -25.72 -21.57
CA SER A 145 -4.19 -24.44 -22.16
C SER A 145 -5.18 -23.31 -21.84
N ASN A 146 -6.47 -23.62 -21.69
CA ASN A 146 -7.53 -22.62 -21.62
C ASN A 146 -8.02 -22.33 -20.20
N TRP A 147 -7.93 -23.32 -19.29
CA TRP A 147 -8.50 -23.19 -17.94
C TRP A 147 -7.47 -23.21 -16.83
N PHE A 148 -6.20 -23.54 -17.09
CA PHE A 148 -5.18 -23.65 -16.05
C PHE A 148 -3.99 -22.73 -16.30
N TYR A 149 -3.65 -21.92 -15.30
CA TYR A 149 -2.37 -21.21 -15.25
C TYR A 149 -1.43 -21.89 -14.28
N THR A 150 -0.26 -22.31 -14.76
CA THR A 150 0.81 -22.81 -13.90
C THR A 150 1.76 -21.67 -13.57
N ILE A 151 1.89 -21.32 -12.31
CA ILE A 151 2.78 -20.26 -11.84
C ILE A 151 3.99 -20.91 -11.20
N ASN A 152 5.14 -20.78 -11.87
CA ASN A 152 6.41 -21.27 -11.38
C ASN A 152 7.10 -20.21 -10.53
N VAL A 153 7.59 -20.64 -9.38
CA VAL A 153 8.29 -19.83 -8.41
C VAL A 153 9.59 -20.53 -8.00
N GLU A 154 10.69 -19.77 -8.02
CA GLU A 154 12.05 -20.30 -7.89
C GLU A 154 12.32 -21.02 -6.55
N LYS A 155 11.73 -20.53 -5.45
CA LYS A 155 11.90 -21.11 -4.11
C LYS A 155 10.71 -20.84 -3.21
N VAL A 156 10.58 -21.62 -2.15
CA VAL A 156 9.70 -21.28 -1.03
C VAL A 156 10.20 -20.01 -0.38
N ASN A 157 9.31 -19.05 -0.17
CA ASN A 157 9.70 -17.78 0.41
C ASN A 157 10.02 -17.93 1.90
N SER A 158 11.06 -17.23 2.33
CA SER A 158 11.37 -17.08 3.75
C SER A 158 11.82 -15.66 4.01
N ILE A 159 11.09 -14.96 4.86
CA ILE A 159 11.42 -13.61 5.28
C ILE A 159 12.14 -13.75 6.63
N PRO A 160 13.47 -13.53 6.69
CA PRO A 160 14.21 -13.61 7.93
C PRO A 160 13.96 -12.36 8.78
N PHE A 161 14.02 -12.53 10.09
CA PHE A 161 14.00 -11.42 11.04
C PHE A 161 15.20 -10.50 10.81
N LYS A 162 14.94 -9.19 10.78
CA LYS A 162 15.97 -8.16 10.58
C LYS A 162 16.22 -7.41 11.87
N THR A 163 17.35 -6.72 11.97
CA THR A 163 17.65 -5.84 13.13
C THR A 163 16.65 -4.70 13.29
N THR A 164 15.88 -4.40 12.25
CA THR A 164 14.79 -3.41 12.25
C THR A 164 13.43 -3.98 12.66
N SER A 165 13.31 -5.31 12.82
CA SER A 165 12.07 -5.98 13.23
C SER A 165 11.80 -5.79 14.73
N ARG A 166 10.53 -5.80 15.13
CA ARG A 166 10.11 -5.70 16.54
C ARG A 166 10.45 -6.98 17.28
N VAL A 167 10.81 -6.88 18.56
CA VAL A 167 11.16 -8.03 19.42
C VAL A 167 10.04 -9.08 19.51
N SER A 168 8.78 -8.67 19.30
CA SER A 168 7.61 -9.56 19.29
C SER A 168 7.38 -10.31 17.98
N GLU A 169 8.11 -9.99 16.90
CA GLU A 169 7.96 -10.67 15.61
C GLU A 169 8.65 -12.04 15.60
N ARG A 170 8.15 -12.94 14.75
CA ARG A 170 8.75 -14.27 14.54
C ARG A 170 10.14 -14.14 13.92
N LEU A 171 11.09 -14.98 14.37
CA LEU A 171 12.47 -14.99 13.87
C LEU A 171 12.59 -15.33 12.38
N GLN A 172 11.58 -16.01 11.83
CA GLN A 172 11.47 -16.30 10.42
C GLN A 172 9.98 -16.49 10.10
N LYS A 173 9.51 -15.83 9.04
CA LYS A 173 8.17 -16.06 8.49
C LYS A 173 8.34 -16.92 7.24
N TRP A 174 7.69 -18.07 7.22
CA TRP A 174 7.55 -18.92 6.05
C TRP A 174 6.09 -18.90 5.64
N GLY A 175 5.82 -18.79 4.36
CA GLY A 175 4.45 -18.79 3.91
C GLY A 175 4.34 -18.32 2.48
N ASN A 176 3.64 -19.13 1.68
CA ASN A 176 3.18 -18.76 0.36
C ASN A 176 1.68 -18.41 0.37
N GLU A 177 1.02 -18.51 1.53
CA GLU A 177 -0.42 -18.37 1.69
C GLU A 177 -0.92 -17.02 1.20
N LEU A 178 -0.25 -15.94 1.59
CA LEU A 178 -0.55 -14.59 1.11
C LEU A 178 -0.43 -14.50 -0.42
N PHE A 179 0.68 -15.00 -0.98
CA PHE A 179 0.90 -15.00 -2.42
C PHE A 179 -0.15 -15.82 -3.16
N GLU A 180 -0.43 -17.04 -2.71
CA GLU A 180 -1.44 -17.91 -3.30
C GLU A 180 -2.84 -17.29 -3.22
N CYS A 181 -3.20 -16.69 -2.09
CA CYS A 181 -4.50 -16.08 -1.88
C CYS A 181 -4.69 -14.88 -2.81
N LEU A 182 -3.71 -13.96 -2.85
CA LEU A 182 -3.76 -12.79 -3.73
C LEU A 182 -3.83 -13.20 -5.21
N VAL A 183 -3.03 -14.18 -5.63
CA VAL A 183 -3.04 -14.63 -7.04
C VAL A 183 -4.32 -15.37 -7.40
N LYS A 184 -4.88 -16.20 -6.50
CA LYS A 184 -6.20 -16.84 -6.70
C LYS A 184 -7.32 -15.80 -6.78
N HIS A 185 -7.26 -14.77 -5.94
CA HIS A 185 -8.28 -13.73 -5.90
C HIS A 185 -8.28 -12.85 -7.16
N TYR A 186 -7.10 -12.52 -7.69
CA TYR A 186 -6.97 -11.73 -8.93
C TYR A 186 -6.93 -12.56 -10.21
N ALA A 187 -7.01 -13.89 -10.11
CA ALA A 187 -7.10 -14.75 -11.28
C ALA A 187 -8.41 -14.50 -12.04
N PRO A 188 -8.38 -14.55 -13.39
CA PRO A 188 -9.61 -14.53 -14.17
C PRO A 188 -10.57 -15.65 -13.74
N ALA A 189 -11.86 -15.33 -13.61
CA ALA A 189 -12.87 -16.24 -13.05
C ALA A 189 -13.02 -17.59 -13.78
N HIS A 190 -12.59 -17.67 -15.04
CA HIS A 190 -12.64 -18.90 -15.85
C HIS A 190 -11.38 -19.76 -15.73
N THR A 191 -10.39 -19.34 -14.94
CA THR A 191 -9.10 -20.02 -14.82
C THR A 191 -8.81 -20.46 -13.39
N SER A 192 -8.20 -21.63 -13.26
CA SER A 192 -7.67 -22.15 -12.01
C SER A 192 -6.14 -21.99 -11.99
N THR A 193 -5.60 -21.56 -10.87
CA THR A 193 -4.16 -21.37 -10.68
C THR A 193 -3.53 -22.57 -9.99
N ILE A 194 -2.41 -23.06 -10.55
CA ILE A 194 -1.60 -24.13 -9.98
C ILE A 194 -0.23 -23.54 -9.65
N PHE A 195 0.22 -23.72 -8.42
CA PHE A 195 1.50 -23.20 -7.95
C PHE A 195 2.55 -24.31 -7.94
N THR A 196 3.72 -24.00 -8.48
CA THR A 196 4.88 -24.91 -8.53
C THR A 196 6.09 -24.20 -7.94
N TYR A 197 6.68 -24.80 -6.90
CA TYR A 197 7.82 -24.25 -6.16
C TYR A 197 9.09 -25.03 -6.42
N GLY A 198 10.24 -24.36 -6.50
CA GLY A 198 11.54 -25.02 -6.60
C GLY A 198 11.89 -25.49 -8.01
N LYS A 199 11.33 -24.83 -9.03
CA LYS A 199 11.52 -25.13 -10.44
C LYS A 199 12.06 -23.92 -11.17
#